data_AF-A0A956LKX4-F1
#
_entry.id   AF-A0A956LKX4-F1
#
_cell.length_a   1.000
_cell.length_b   1.000
_cell.length_c   1.000
_cell.angle_alpha   90.00
_cell.angle_beta   90.00
_cell.angle_gamma   90.00
#
_symmetry.space_group_name_H-M   'P 1'
#
loop_
_entity.id
_entity.type
_entity.pdbx_description
1 polymer ?
#
loop_
_entity_poly.entity_id
_entity_poly.type
_entity_poly.pdbx_seq_one_letter_code
_entity_poly.pdbx_strand_id
1 'polypeptide(L)'
;MLAAGLALVSAALASAPAQPRAADEAVLEFHFTPAENLQIAIWIEDADGEFVQDVFVTQAVGKFGIGNRPGRWDFLSSWRFPYGPRPSALPIWAGRRGASYPRVVWWDSIPEHQDSLGWHEATSSTEPYFCVPLTPDANEVVTLDTMTCPSPSSFRSDKGRFAPGEQSPYPPRNDLMKFEVDTGFDSPDAPTFSDVNDLDSVTSATPSGDAPQTMVATVPAAVLDRGPITAWIEVSREGDMNEHWTFTRHQHFVDPKLAGYGVEYLGQPSVVFRVELEARVAGFAGAREHFGYGDWDGATSAIHPPDGTLSASGGSGVDRLREFTMEGERVRFGVVSHGLDGAEFCADGPLEPIPALLAQSTAFDTVELLFTVPPPDPARGPLGELARARLFHLKTLEPLAVEMLGAATEATVTQDAITPGEPTRLLVDQLWGGFTYQFGVLYEDKCGNQSPLTTASLTTPRQEFQQIEGACFLATASYGASWRPEVSALRALRDLVLRRDALGQTLIQLYYAHSPPLADLIRAQPLLRSMTRAVIQPVADVSRLATRSASP
;
A
#
# COMPACT_ATOMS: atom_id res chain seq x y z
N MET A 1 -17.67 -56.04 7.53
CA MET A 1 -19.03 -55.53 7.78
C MET A 1 -18.99 -54.01 7.71
N LEU A 2 -19.85 -53.47 6.86
CA LEU A 2 -20.31 -52.09 6.68
C LEU A 2 -19.29 -50.97 6.36
N ALA A 3 -19.35 -50.58 5.09
CA ALA A 3 -19.03 -49.26 4.57
C ALA A 3 -19.98 -48.20 5.15
N ALA A 4 -19.45 -47.00 5.42
CA ALA A 4 -20.23 -45.78 5.60
C ALA A 4 -19.65 -44.72 4.66
N GLY A 5 -20.32 -44.52 3.53
CA GLY A 5 -20.04 -43.42 2.61
C GLY A 5 -20.50 -42.11 3.24
N LEU A 6 -19.59 -41.15 3.33
CA LEU A 6 -19.92 -39.76 3.65
C LEU A 6 -20.48 -39.13 2.37
N ALA A 7 -21.79 -38.91 2.33
CA ALA A 7 -22.45 -38.18 1.26
C ALA A 7 -22.09 -36.69 1.41
N LEU A 8 -21.38 -36.15 0.41
CA LEU A 8 -21.29 -34.70 0.17
C LEU A 8 -22.68 -34.21 -0.20
N VAL A 9 -23.32 -33.46 0.70
CA VAL A 9 -24.49 -32.66 0.37
C VAL A 9 -23.97 -31.34 -0.21
N SER A 10 -23.80 -31.28 -1.53
CA SER A 10 -23.68 -30.02 -2.24
C SER A 10 -25.02 -29.31 -2.18
N ALA A 11 -25.17 -28.34 -1.28
CA ALA A 11 -26.27 -27.40 -1.32
C ALA A 11 -26.02 -26.45 -2.50
N ALA A 12 -26.64 -26.74 -3.64
CA ALA A 12 -26.79 -25.77 -4.71
C ALA A 12 -27.69 -24.63 -4.18
N LEU A 13 -27.07 -23.52 -3.79
CA LEU A 13 -27.78 -22.25 -3.62
C LEU A 13 -28.26 -21.83 -5.01
N ALA A 14 -29.54 -22.07 -5.29
CA ALA A 14 -30.19 -21.47 -6.44
C ALA A 14 -30.15 -19.94 -6.25
N SER A 15 -29.41 -19.25 -7.12
CA SER A 15 -29.40 -17.80 -7.21
C SER A 15 -30.82 -17.32 -7.43
N ALA A 16 -31.30 -16.45 -6.53
CA ALA A 16 -32.58 -15.76 -6.73
C ALA A 16 -32.49 -14.94 -8.03
N PRO A 17 -33.57 -14.84 -8.82
CA PRO A 17 -33.57 -14.04 -10.03
C PRO A 17 -33.29 -12.57 -9.68
N ALA A 18 -32.45 -11.93 -10.49
CA ALA A 18 -32.12 -10.52 -10.36
C ALA A 18 -33.41 -9.67 -10.44
N GLN A 19 -33.54 -8.68 -9.56
CA GLN A 19 -34.68 -7.76 -9.53
C GLN A 19 -34.29 -6.45 -10.20
N PRO A 20 -35.17 -5.77 -10.94
CA PRO A 20 -34.84 -4.47 -11.51
C PRO A 20 -34.53 -3.46 -10.40
N ARG A 21 -33.43 -2.72 -10.55
CA ARG A 21 -33.04 -1.65 -9.61
C ARG A 21 -34.06 -0.52 -9.67
N ALA A 22 -34.18 0.25 -8.57
CA ALA A 22 -35.10 1.38 -8.51
C ALA A 22 -34.87 2.34 -9.69
N ALA A 23 -35.93 2.69 -10.43
CA ALA A 23 -35.90 3.55 -11.61
C ALA A 23 -35.53 5.02 -11.32
N ASP A 24 -35.08 5.31 -10.10
CA ASP A 24 -34.84 6.64 -9.55
C ASP A 24 -33.36 6.81 -9.19
N GLU A 25 -32.42 6.20 -9.92
CA GLU A 25 -30.97 6.42 -9.73
C GLU A 25 -30.28 6.60 -11.09
N ALA A 26 -29.26 7.46 -11.15
CA ALA A 26 -28.37 7.53 -12.30
C ALA A 26 -27.08 6.76 -12.04
N VAL A 27 -26.63 6.00 -13.03
CA VAL A 27 -25.32 5.32 -13.00
C VAL A 27 -24.29 6.24 -13.67
N LEU A 28 -23.17 6.45 -12.98
CA LEU A 28 -22.06 7.26 -13.44
C LEU A 28 -20.80 6.42 -13.57
N GLU A 29 -20.09 6.57 -14.68
CA GLU A 29 -18.74 6.05 -14.87
C GLU A 29 -17.72 7.20 -14.85
N PHE A 30 -16.66 7.04 -14.06
CA PHE A 30 -15.60 8.02 -13.87
C PHE A 30 -14.33 7.48 -14.50
N HIS A 31 -13.85 8.14 -15.55
CA HIS A 31 -12.72 7.71 -16.35
C HIS A 31 -11.51 8.61 -16.14
N PHE A 32 -10.37 8.01 -15.86
CA PHE A 32 -9.09 8.71 -15.71
C PHE A 32 -7.93 7.74 -15.94
N THR A 33 -6.76 8.28 -16.26
CA THR A 33 -5.51 7.51 -16.36
C THR A 33 -4.49 8.14 -15.43
N PRO A 34 -4.20 7.54 -14.26
CA PRO A 34 -3.26 8.13 -13.30
C PRO A 34 -1.81 7.87 -13.70
N ALA A 35 -0.89 8.74 -13.30
CA ALA A 35 0.53 8.40 -13.21
C ALA A 35 0.78 7.41 -12.07
N GLU A 36 2.00 6.90 -11.94
CA GLU A 36 2.34 5.97 -10.87
C GLU A 36 2.35 6.63 -9.48
N ASN A 37 2.07 5.81 -8.45
CA ASN A 37 2.25 6.15 -7.02
C ASN A 37 1.47 7.37 -6.52
N LEU A 38 0.22 7.51 -6.97
CA LEU A 38 -0.65 8.61 -6.55
C LEU A 38 -1.49 8.27 -5.33
N GLN A 39 -1.82 9.29 -4.55
CA GLN A 39 -3.05 9.29 -3.74
C GLN A 39 -4.15 9.94 -4.57
N ILE A 40 -5.35 9.35 -4.51
CA ILE A 40 -6.48 9.77 -5.33
C ILE A 40 -7.75 9.73 -4.47
N ALA A 41 -8.56 10.78 -4.56
CA ALA A 41 -9.96 10.75 -4.13
C ALA A 41 -10.86 11.22 -5.27
N ILE A 42 -12.02 10.56 -5.41
CA ILE A 42 -13.11 10.94 -6.32
C ILE A 42 -14.37 11.08 -5.47
N TRP A 43 -15.08 12.19 -5.61
CA TRP A 43 -16.33 12.43 -4.89
C TRP A 43 -17.33 13.22 -5.73
N ILE A 44 -18.57 13.27 -5.25
CA ILE A 44 -19.68 13.99 -5.87
C ILE A 44 -20.17 15.07 -4.90
N GLU A 45 -20.44 16.26 -5.43
CA GLU A 45 -21.17 17.34 -4.78
C GLU A 45 -22.49 17.59 -5.51
N ASP A 46 -23.50 18.07 -4.80
CA ASP A 46 -24.78 18.46 -5.39
C ASP A 46 -24.73 19.86 -6.03
N ALA A 47 -25.87 20.34 -6.51
CA ALA A 47 -25.98 21.64 -7.18
C ALA A 47 -25.65 22.84 -6.26
N ASP A 48 -25.77 22.68 -4.95
CA ASP A 48 -25.43 23.70 -3.95
C ASP A 48 -23.95 23.65 -3.54
N GLY A 49 -23.20 22.64 -4.03
CA GLY A 49 -21.81 22.40 -3.67
C GLY A 49 -21.64 21.61 -2.38
N GLU A 50 -22.72 21.02 -1.86
CA GLU A 50 -22.69 20.19 -0.66
C GLU A 50 -22.20 18.78 -1.01
N PHE A 51 -21.39 18.19 -0.14
CA PHE A 51 -20.85 16.84 -0.33
C PHE A 51 -21.98 15.80 -0.35
N VAL A 52 -21.96 14.92 -1.36
CA VAL A 52 -22.94 13.83 -1.52
C VAL A 52 -22.35 12.50 -1.10
N GLN A 53 -21.28 12.06 -1.76
CA GLN A 53 -20.65 10.76 -1.49
C GLN A 53 -19.23 10.67 -2.03
N ASP A 54 -18.46 9.79 -1.41
CA ASP A 54 -17.19 9.29 -1.93
C ASP A 54 -17.45 8.24 -3.03
N VAL A 55 -16.67 8.28 -4.10
CA VAL A 55 -16.69 7.27 -5.18
C VAL A 55 -15.47 6.36 -5.07
N PHE A 56 -14.31 6.93 -4.77
CA PHE A 56 -13.05 6.20 -4.66
C PHE A 56 -12.08 6.95 -3.77
N VAL A 57 -11.37 6.24 -2.89
CA VAL A 57 -10.23 6.77 -2.14
C VAL A 57 -9.11 5.73 -2.14
N THR A 58 -7.86 6.16 -2.32
CA THR A 58 -6.72 5.25 -2.24
C THR A 58 -6.53 4.69 -0.83
N GLN A 59 -6.21 3.39 -0.74
CA GLN A 59 -6.09 2.69 0.54
C GLN A 59 -5.00 3.20 1.47
N ALA A 60 -3.97 3.87 0.97
CA ALA A 60 -3.01 4.52 1.85
C ALA A 60 -3.67 5.63 2.70
N VAL A 61 -4.63 6.37 2.15
CA VAL A 61 -5.42 7.37 2.89
C VAL A 61 -6.57 6.71 3.64
N GLY A 62 -7.41 5.95 2.94
CA GLY A 62 -8.67 5.46 3.50
C GLY A 62 -8.53 4.30 4.48
N LYS A 63 -7.52 3.43 4.33
CA LYS A 63 -7.36 2.19 5.10
C LYS A 63 -6.13 2.19 6.00
N PHE A 64 -4.98 2.64 5.48
CA PHE A 64 -3.72 2.71 6.22
C PHE A 64 -3.51 4.07 6.92
N GLY A 65 -4.53 4.93 6.92
CA GLY A 65 -4.59 6.16 7.72
C GLY A 65 -3.39 7.09 7.53
N ILE A 66 -2.83 7.22 6.32
CA ILE A 66 -1.60 8.00 6.09
C ILE A 66 -1.70 9.45 6.55
N GLY A 67 -2.91 10.04 6.50
CA GLY A 67 -3.17 11.39 6.99
C GLY A 67 -3.34 11.51 8.52
N ASN A 68 -3.49 10.40 9.25
CA ASN A 68 -3.75 10.37 10.70
C ASN A 68 -2.94 9.27 11.42
N ARG A 69 -1.62 9.44 11.42
CA ARG A 69 -0.65 8.58 12.13
C ARG A 69 -0.03 9.30 13.32
N PRO A 70 0.52 8.58 14.31
CA PRO A 70 1.34 9.18 15.35
C PRO A 70 2.55 9.96 14.80
N GLY A 71 3.06 10.90 15.58
CA GLY A 71 4.28 11.63 15.28
C GLY A 71 4.06 12.98 14.62
N ARG A 72 5.17 13.56 14.17
CA ARG A 72 5.20 14.90 13.58
C ARG A 72 4.89 14.81 12.09
N TRP A 73 4.08 15.74 11.58
CA TRP A 73 3.75 15.77 10.17
C TRP A 73 5.01 15.98 9.30
N ASP A 74 5.97 16.78 9.78
CA ASP A 74 7.21 17.16 9.08
C ASP A 74 8.34 16.12 9.16
N PHE A 75 8.05 14.89 9.60
CA PHE A 75 9.04 13.81 9.67
C PHE A 75 9.50 13.33 8.29
N LEU A 76 10.82 13.18 8.14
CA LEU A 76 11.41 12.38 7.06
C LEU A 76 11.00 10.93 7.28
N SER A 77 10.06 10.44 6.49
CA SER A 77 9.42 9.14 6.69
C SER A 77 8.94 8.64 5.33
N SER A 78 8.97 7.33 5.10
CA SER A 78 8.38 6.74 3.90
C SER A 78 6.86 6.60 4.10
N TRP A 79 6.08 6.59 3.03
CA TRP A 79 4.65 6.26 3.11
C TRP A 79 4.38 4.87 3.72
N ARG A 80 5.36 3.95 3.61
CA ARG A 80 5.38 2.62 4.23
C ARG A 80 5.84 2.62 5.69
N PHE A 81 6.11 3.78 6.28
CA PHE A 81 6.51 3.93 7.67
C PHE A 81 5.29 4.30 8.55
N PRO A 82 5.14 3.74 9.78
CA PRO A 82 3.91 3.91 10.58
C PRO A 82 3.76 5.29 11.21
N TYR A 83 4.75 6.18 11.13
CA TYR A 83 4.75 7.48 11.80
C TYR A 83 4.97 8.63 10.83
N GLY A 84 4.42 9.80 11.17
CA GLY A 84 4.46 10.99 10.34
C GLY A 84 3.20 11.13 9.49
N PRO A 85 2.14 11.76 10.02
CA PRO A 85 0.91 11.96 9.26
C PRO A 85 1.17 12.82 8.00
N ARG A 86 0.41 12.58 6.94
CA ARG A 86 0.47 13.27 5.65
C ARG A 86 -0.76 14.16 5.43
N PRO A 87 -0.82 15.35 6.06
CA PRO A 87 -1.93 16.27 5.84
C PRO A 87 -2.03 16.75 4.38
N SER A 88 -0.92 16.75 3.64
CA SER A 88 -0.87 17.10 2.21
C SER A 88 -1.36 16.02 1.25
N ALA A 89 -1.77 14.83 1.74
CA ALA A 89 -2.14 13.72 0.87
C ALA A 89 -3.38 14.04 0.01
N LEU A 90 -4.49 14.47 0.59
CA LEU A 90 -5.73 14.82 -0.13
C LEU A 90 -6.49 15.93 0.63
N PRO A 91 -5.87 17.12 0.83
CA PRO A 91 -6.39 18.13 1.73
C PRO A 91 -7.70 18.77 1.27
N ILE A 92 -7.97 18.83 -0.04
CA ILE A 92 -9.20 19.43 -0.57
C ILE A 92 -10.37 18.51 -0.31
N TRP A 93 -10.29 17.25 -0.74
CA TRP A 93 -11.28 16.21 -0.50
C TRP A 93 -11.59 16.08 1.00
N ALA A 94 -10.55 16.00 1.84
CA ALA A 94 -10.72 15.84 3.28
C ALA A 94 -11.52 17.01 3.89
N GLY A 95 -11.32 18.23 3.40
CA GLY A 95 -12.11 19.40 3.80
C GLY A 95 -13.53 19.40 3.25
N ARG A 96 -13.71 19.05 1.96
CA ARG A 96 -15.04 18.99 1.31
C ARG A 96 -15.95 17.96 1.95
N ARG A 97 -15.40 16.83 2.38
CA ARG A 97 -16.12 15.78 3.10
C ARG A 97 -16.72 16.28 4.42
N GLY A 98 -16.06 17.24 5.07
CA GLY A 98 -16.48 17.76 6.38
C GLY A 98 -16.41 16.73 7.52
N ALA A 99 -15.85 15.54 7.26
CA ALA A 99 -15.70 14.49 8.26
C ALA A 99 -14.60 14.85 9.26
N SER A 100 -14.74 14.35 10.49
CA SER A 100 -13.83 14.63 11.57
C SER A 100 -13.64 13.39 12.43
N TYR A 101 -12.38 13.03 12.66
CA TYR A 101 -11.97 11.85 13.39
C TYR A 101 -11.03 12.22 14.52
N PRO A 102 -10.99 11.47 15.63
CA PRO A 102 -10.01 11.69 16.67
C PRO A 102 -8.59 11.63 16.09
N ARG A 103 -7.76 12.63 16.42
CA ARG A 103 -6.36 12.64 15.99
C ARG A 103 -5.59 11.53 16.71
N VAL A 104 -4.78 10.79 15.96
CA VAL A 104 -3.90 9.75 16.52
C VAL A 104 -2.56 10.36 16.92
N VAL A 105 -2.13 10.09 18.15
CA VAL A 105 -0.82 10.47 18.70
C VAL A 105 -0.16 9.26 19.35
N TRP A 106 1.10 9.40 19.74
CA TRP A 106 1.84 8.33 20.42
C TRP A 106 1.14 7.83 21.69
N TRP A 107 1.13 6.51 21.87
CA TRP A 107 0.80 5.85 23.12
C TRP A 107 2.03 5.75 24.03
N ASP A 108 3.22 5.56 23.45
CA ASP A 108 4.46 5.44 24.22
C ASP A 108 4.66 6.67 25.12
N SER A 109 4.67 6.39 26.42
CA SER A 109 4.81 7.38 27.48
C SER A 109 6.27 7.83 27.69
N ILE A 110 7.24 7.17 27.05
CA ILE A 110 8.67 7.53 27.13
C ILE A 110 8.90 8.84 26.36
N PRO A 111 9.17 9.97 27.05
CA PRO A 111 9.25 11.28 26.40
C PRO A 111 10.36 11.35 25.34
N GLU A 112 11.45 10.60 25.53
CA GLU A 112 12.55 10.58 24.58
C GLU A 112 12.17 9.94 23.24
N HIS A 113 11.09 9.16 23.17
CA HIS A 113 10.67 8.45 21.95
C HIS A 113 9.71 9.29 21.08
N GLN A 114 9.04 10.29 21.64
CA GLN A 114 7.95 11.01 20.96
C GLN A 114 8.38 11.80 19.71
N ASP A 115 9.65 12.21 19.64
CA ASP A 115 10.25 12.88 18.48
C ASP A 115 11.18 11.95 17.67
N SER A 116 11.13 10.63 17.88
CA SER A 116 11.98 9.67 17.17
C SER A 116 11.21 8.80 16.19
N LEU A 117 11.82 8.54 15.03
CA LEU A 117 11.39 7.54 14.06
C LEU A 117 11.68 6.11 14.55
N GLY A 118 12.47 5.91 15.60
CA GLY A 118 12.83 4.57 16.07
C GLY A 118 12.66 4.40 17.57
N TRP A 119 12.98 3.19 18.02
CA TRP A 119 13.07 2.79 19.43
C TRP A 119 11.73 2.67 20.13
N HIS A 120 10.69 2.35 19.36
CA HIS A 120 9.35 2.05 19.85
C HIS A 120 9.14 0.54 20.04
N GLU A 121 10.04 -0.30 19.51
CA GLU A 121 9.83 -1.75 19.40
C GLU A 121 9.73 -2.45 20.76
N ALA A 122 10.41 -1.93 21.78
CA ALA A 122 10.44 -2.51 23.12
C ALA A 122 9.13 -2.34 23.89
N THR A 123 8.33 -1.34 23.52
CA THR A 123 7.09 -0.91 24.18
C THR A 123 5.86 -1.07 23.29
N SER A 124 6.02 -1.64 22.09
CA SER A 124 4.98 -1.74 21.06
C SER A 124 4.64 -3.19 20.70
N SER A 125 3.54 -3.39 19.98
CA SER A 125 3.12 -4.68 19.42
C SER A 125 3.56 -4.88 17.97
N THR A 126 3.41 -6.10 17.45
CA THR A 126 3.73 -6.47 16.06
C THR A 126 3.05 -5.57 15.02
N GLU A 127 3.79 -5.18 13.97
CA GLU A 127 3.26 -4.40 12.85
C GLU A 127 2.91 -5.29 11.64
N PRO A 128 1.62 -5.35 11.24
CA PRO A 128 1.20 -6.23 10.15
C PRO A 128 1.47 -5.70 8.75
N TYR A 129 1.60 -4.37 8.55
CA TYR A 129 1.65 -3.73 7.23
C TYR A 129 2.89 -2.85 7.04
N PHE A 130 3.15 -1.92 7.97
CA PHE A 130 4.24 -0.95 7.82
C PHE A 130 5.64 -1.57 7.99
N CYS A 131 6.64 -0.88 7.46
CA CYS A 131 8.05 -1.26 7.49
C CYS A 131 8.83 -0.46 8.55
N VAL A 132 10.04 -0.94 8.86
CA VAL A 132 11.03 -0.19 9.66
C VAL A 132 11.41 1.14 9.01
N PRO A 133 12.04 2.06 9.75
CA PRO A 133 12.61 3.26 9.15
C PRO A 133 13.58 2.88 8.02
N LEU A 134 13.37 3.43 6.84
CA LEU A 134 14.20 3.19 5.66
C LEU A 134 15.18 4.35 5.46
N THR A 135 16.40 4.06 5.04
CA THR A 135 17.27 5.08 4.44
C THR A 135 16.77 5.41 3.02
N PRO A 136 17.16 6.55 2.41
CA PRO A 136 16.81 6.86 1.02
C PRO A 136 17.14 5.71 0.05
N ASP A 137 18.37 5.19 0.09
CA ASP A 137 18.78 4.04 -0.74
C ASP A 137 17.90 2.80 -0.50
N ALA A 138 17.54 2.52 0.76
CA ALA A 138 16.67 1.39 1.09
C ALA A 138 15.25 1.61 0.58
N ASN A 139 14.73 2.84 0.59
CA ASN A 139 13.41 3.16 0.06
C ASN A 139 13.34 2.93 -1.45
N GLU A 140 14.37 3.32 -2.21
CA GLU A 140 14.48 3.04 -3.65
C GLU A 140 14.54 1.53 -3.93
N VAL A 141 15.26 0.77 -3.10
CA VAL A 141 15.30 -0.69 -3.22
C VAL A 141 13.98 -1.33 -2.81
N VAL A 142 13.30 -0.88 -1.76
CA VAL A 142 11.95 -1.39 -1.36
C VAL A 142 10.92 -1.16 -2.46
N THR A 143 11.02 -0.07 -3.22
CA THR A 143 10.16 0.16 -4.39
C THR A 143 10.44 -0.78 -5.56
N LEU A 144 11.54 -1.55 -5.52
CA LEU A 144 12.00 -2.43 -6.62
C LEU A 144 12.15 -3.91 -6.21
N ASP A 145 12.34 -4.22 -4.92
CA ASP A 145 12.58 -5.57 -4.36
C ASP A 145 12.26 -5.59 -2.85
N THR A 146 11.41 -6.53 -2.42
CA THR A 146 10.86 -6.66 -1.05
C THR A 146 11.90 -6.96 0.05
N MET A 147 13.18 -7.08 -0.30
CA MET A 147 14.30 -7.45 0.57
C MET A 147 14.52 -6.56 1.82
N THR A 148 13.84 -5.41 1.95
CA THR A 148 14.18 -4.41 2.98
C THR A 148 13.12 -4.14 4.04
N CYS A 149 11.89 -4.67 3.91
CA CYS A 149 10.92 -4.61 5.01
C CYS A 149 11.08 -5.86 5.91
N PRO A 150 11.49 -5.71 7.19
CA PRO A 150 11.64 -6.85 8.08
C PRO A 150 10.32 -7.60 8.19
N SER A 151 10.43 -8.92 8.38
CA SER A 151 9.27 -9.76 8.65
C SER A 151 8.38 -9.11 9.73
N PRO A 152 7.05 -9.13 9.58
CA PRO A 152 6.10 -8.69 10.59
C PRO A 152 6.32 -9.40 11.93
N SER A 153 6.93 -10.59 11.93
CA SER A 153 7.31 -11.27 13.18
C SER A 153 8.40 -10.55 13.99
N SER A 154 9.06 -9.54 13.42
CA SER A 154 10.18 -8.82 14.05
C SER A 154 9.93 -7.33 14.24
N PHE A 155 9.21 -6.69 13.31
CA PHE A 155 8.93 -5.26 13.45
C PHE A 155 7.73 -5.02 14.37
N ARG A 156 7.91 -4.10 15.31
CA ARG A 156 6.89 -3.67 16.27
C ARG A 156 6.78 -2.16 16.20
N SER A 157 5.56 -1.63 16.25
CA SER A 157 5.30 -0.20 16.12
C SER A 157 4.15 0.21 17.03
N ASP A 158 4.23 1.43 17.54
CA ASP A 158 3.19 2.05 18.34
C ASP A 158 2.01 2.37 17.42
N LYS A 159 0.85 1.76 17.67
CA LYS A 159 -0.36 2.02 16.88
C LYS A 159 -0.93 3.41 17.15
N GLY A 160 -0.55 4.01 18.26
CA GLY A 160 -1.04 5.27 18.76
C GLY A 160 -2.28 5.12 19.63
N ARG A 161 -2.75 6.28 20.09
CA ARG A 161 -3.98 6.50 20.84
C ARG A 161 -4.67 7.75 20.34
N PHE A 162 -5.91 7.97 20.76
CA PHE A 162 -6.60 9.21 20.45
C PHE A 162 -6.11 10.35 21.35
N ALA A 163 -5.81 11.49 20.73
CA ALA A 163 -5.50 12.73 21.41
C ALA A 163 -6.79 13.38 21.94
N PRO A 164 -6.91 13.63 23.25
CA PRO A 164 -8.12 14.22 23.82
C PRO A 164 -8.41 15.61 23.24
N GLY A 165 -9.57 15.76 22.59
CA GLY A 165 -10.05 17.04 22.06
C GLY A 165 -9.38 17.50 20.76
N GLU A 166 -8.46 16.70 20.20
CA GLU A 166 -7.85 16.97 18.90
C GLU A 166 -8.51 16.13 17.81
N GLN A 167 -8.72 16.74 16.65
CA GLN A 167 -9.37 16.12 15.51
C GLN A 167 -8.45 16.10 14.29
N SER A 168 -8.75 15.21 13.37
CA SER A 168 -8.13 15.01 12.07
C SER A 168 -9.23 14.92 11.02
N PRO A 169 -9.05 15.51 9.82
CA PRO A 169 -9.97 15.31 8.71
C PRO A 169 -9.76 13.94 8.03
N TYR A 170 -8.71 13.21 8.43
CA TYR A 170 -8.37 11.87 7.93
C TYR A 170 -8.69 10.79 8.96
N PRO A 171 -9.23 9.62 8.54
CA PRO A 171 -9.55 8.54 9.47
C PRO A 171 -8.28 7.87 10.01
N PRO A 172 -8.35 7.25 11.19
CA PRO A 172 -7.31 6.32 11.63
C PRO A 172 -7.33 5.05 10.74
N ARG A 173 -6.26 4.26 10.81
CA ARG A 173 -6.16 3.02 10.06
C ARG A 173 -7.17 1.96 10.53
N ASN A 174 -7.68 1.13 9.63
CA ASN A 174 -8.65 0.06 9.96
C ASN A 174 -8.14 -1.36 9.64
N ASP A 175 -6.84 -1.51 9.35
CA ASP A 175 -6.25 -2.79 8.93
C ASP A 175 -5.80 -3.71 10.09
N LEU A 176 -5.96 -3.27 11.34
CA LEU A 176 -5.47 -3.98 12.53
C LEU A 176 -6.48 -5.03 13.03
N MET A 177 -6.01 -6.26 13.24
CA MET A 177 -6.83 -7.39 13.72
C MET A 177 -6.36 -7.99 15.05
N LYS A 178 -5.18 -7.58 15.53
CA LYS A 178 -4.56 -8.13 16.74
C LYS A 178 -4.02 -6.99 17.58
N PHE A 179 -4.29 -7.06 18.88
CA PHE A 179 -3.96 -6.01 19.84
C PHE A 179 -3.44 -6.64 21.14
N GLU A 180 -2.39 -6.06 21.72
CA GLU A 180 -1.76 -6.40 22.99
C GLU A 180 -2.10 -5.35 24.06
N VAL A 181 -3.39 -5.13 24.33
CA VAL A 181 -3.86 -4.13 25.31
C VAL A 181 -3.52 -4.53 26.75
N ASP A 182 -3.65 -5.81 27.09
CA ASP A 182 -3.42 -6.33 28.45
C ASP A 182 -1.95 -6.19 28.91
N THR A 183 -1.00 -6.19 27.96
CA THR A 183 0.42 -5.97 28.24
C THR A 183 0.77 -4.49 28.30
N GLY A 184 -0.16 -3.61 27.90
CA GLY A 184 0.04 -2.17 27.78
C GLY A 184 0.82 -1.73 26.54
N PHE A 185 1.11 -2.64 25.60
CA PHE A 185 1.83 -2.31 24.38
C PHE A 185 0.96 -1.60 23.34
N ASP A 186 -0.34 -1.87 23.34
CA ASP A 186 -1.31 -1.13 22.53
C ASP A 186 -2.26 -0.32 23.42
N SER A 187 -2.62 0.87 22.94
CA SER A 187 -3.66 1.69 23.57
C SER A 187 -5.02 0.96 23.57
N PRO A 188 -5.85 1.14 24.61
CA PRO A 188 -7.26 0.75 24.58
C PRO A 188 -8.07 1.37 23.43
N ASP A 189 -7.58 2.46 22.82
CA ASP A 189 -8.22 3.08 21.66
C ASP A 189 -7.97 2.32 20.36
N ALA A 190 -6.83 1.62 20.22
CA ALA A 190 -6.41 1.00 18.95
C ALA A 190 -7.44 -0.01 18.38
N PRO A 191 -8.11 -0.85 19.20
CA PRO A 191 -9.18 -1.72 18.71
C PRO A 191 -10.39 -0.99 18.13
N THR A 192 -10.60 0.28 18.46
CA THR A 192 -11.75 1.08 18.01
C THR A 192 -11.48 1.87 16.73
N PHE A 193 -10.26 1.82 16.19
CA PHE A 193 -9.90 2.58 15.00
C PHE A 193 -10.72 2.18 13.77
N SER A 194 -11.01 0.89 13.61
CA SER A 194 -11.88 0.40 12.54
C SER A 194 -13.31 0.88 12.67
N ASP A 195 -13.82 1.04 13.90
CA ASP A 195 -15.21 1.42 14.16
C ASP A 195 -15.49 2.89 13.80
N VAL A 196 -14.47 3.75 13.85
CA VAL A 196 -14.58 5.18 13.51
C VAL A 196 -14.21 5.48 12.05
N ASN A 197 -13.62 4.53 11.34
CA ASN A 197 -13.26 4.69 9.93
C ASN A 197 -14.41 4.21 9.04
N ASP A 198 -15.00 5.13 8.29
CA ASP A 198 -16.17 4.92 7.44
C ASP A 198 -15.82 4.75 5.95
N LEU A 199 -14.54 4.67 5.60
CA LEU A 199 -14.09 4.62 4.20
C LEU A 199 -13.87 3.21 3.65
N ASP A 200 -14.17 2.16 4.40
CA ASP A 200 -13.88 0.79 3.99
C ASP A 200 -14.54 0.40 2.66
N SER A 201 -15.77 0.85 2.41
CA SER A 201 -16.53 0.52 1.20
C SER A 201 -16.06 1.24 -0.07
N VAL A 202 -15.39 2.38 0.07
CA VAL A 202 -14.94 3.23 -1.05
C VAL A 202 -13.43 3.17 -1.27
N THR A 203 -12.72 2.51 -0.36
CA THR A 203 -11.28 2.37 -0.40
C THR A 203 -10.85 1.22 -1.29
N SER A 204 -9.84 1.45 -2.13
CA SER A 204 -9.22 0.41 -2.95
C SER A 204 -7.74 0.69 -3.22
N ALA A 205 -7.06 -0.27 -3.84
CA ALA A 205 -5.64 -0.17 -4.17
C ALA A 205 -5.35 1.08 -5.01
N THR A 206 -4.18 1.70 -4.81
CA THR A 206 -3.71 2.72 -5.74
C THR A 206 -3.65 2.10 -7.13
N PRO A 207 -4.32 2.69 -8.14
CA PRO A 207 -4.34 2.10 -9.47
C PRO A 207 -2.94 2.08 -10.10
N SER A 208 -2.72 1.15 -11.03
CA SER A 208 -1.49 1.10 -11.81
C SER A 208 -1.32 2.41 -12.57
N GLY A 209 -0.10 2.93 -12.59
CA GLY A 209 0.21 4.09 -13.41
C GLY A 209 0.08 3.77 -14.90
N ASP A 210 -0.32 4.78 -15.65
CA ASP A 210 -0.46 4.78 -17.11
C ASP A 210 -1.46 3.74 -17.66
N ALA A 211 -2.30 3.17 -16.80
CA ALA A 211 -3.40 2.27 -17.15
C ALA A 211 -4.77 2.97 -16.99
N PRO A 212 -5.66 2.92 -17.98
CA PRO A 212 -7.01 3.46 -17.86
C PRO A 212 -7.76 2.87 -16.66
N GLN A 213 -8.46 3.74 -15.94
CA GLN A 213 -9.28 3.36 -14.79
C GLN A 213 -10.72 3.82 -15.01
N THR A 214 -11.65 2.97 -14.58
CA THR A 214 -13.07 3.28 -14.52
C THR A 214 -13.56 3.01 -13.10
N MET A 215 -14.13 4.03 -12.48
CA MET A 215 -14.88 3.88 -11.23
C MET A 215 -16.36 4.06 -11.53
N VAL A 216 -17.21 3.40 -10.74
CA VAL A 216 -18.66 3.42 -10.94
C VAL A 216 -19.31 3.90 -9.66
N ALA A 217 -20.29 4.79 -9.78
CA ALA A 217 -21.14 5.17 -8.67
C ALA A 217 -22.59 5.36 -9.13
N THR A 218 -23.51 5.16 -8.20
CA THR A 218 -24.93 5.46 -8.41
C THR A 218 -25.33 6.70 -7.61
N VAL A 219 -26.15 7.55 -8.20
CA VAL A 219 -26.62 8.78 -7.56
C VAL A 219 -28.15 8.75 -7.47
N PRO A 220 -28.74 8.86 -6.26
CA PRO A 220 -30.18 8.86 -6.09
C PRO A 220 -30.86 10.06 -6.76
N ALA A 221 -32.05 9.87 -7.32
CA ALA A 221 -32.85 10.92 -7.93
C ALA A 221 -33.13 12.09 -6.98
N ALA A 222 -33.24 11.83 -5.67
CA ALA A 222 -33.43 12.89 -4.67
C ALA A 222 -32.27 13.91 -4.63
N VAL A 223 -31.05 13.50 -5.01
CA VAL A 223 -29.91 14.40 -5.19
C VAL A 223 -30.06 15.11 -6.54
N LEU A 224 -30.37 14.34 -7.60
CA LEU A 224 -30.50 14.85 -8.96
C LEU A 224 -31.69 15.80 -9.17
N ASP A 225 -32.70 15.74 -8.31
CA ASP A 225 -33.85 16.66 -8.30
C ASP A 225 -33.45 18.09 -7.89
N ARG A 226 -32.29 18.25 -7.23
CA ARG A 226 -31.75 19.56 -6.82
C ARG A 226 -31.08 20.30 -7.97
N GLY A 227 -30.68 19.60 -9.03
CA GLY A 227 -30.02 20.17 -10.20
C GLY A 227 -28.78 19.38 -10.63
N PRO A 228 -27.90 19.99 -11.46
CA PRO A 228 -26.69 19.34 -11.92
C PRO A 228 -25.74 19.05 -10.76
N ILE A 229 -25.00 17.96 -10.87
CA ILE A 229 -23.99 17.57 -9.87
C ILE A 229 -22.60 18.01 -10.32
N THR A 230 -21.67 18.07 -9.37
CA THR A 230 -20.24 18.25 -9.64
C THR A 230 -19.48 17.00 -9.24
N ALA A 231 -18.83 16.36 -10.20
CA ALA A 231 -17.87 15.29 -9.97
C ALA A 231 -16.46 15.89 -9.81
N TRP A 232 -15.74 15.44 -8.80
CA TRP A 232 -14.40 15.89 -8.49
C TRP A 232 -13.41 14.73 -8.47
N ILE A 233 -12.16 15.01 -8.86
CA ILE A 233 -11.02 14.13 -8.61
C ILE A 233 -9.85 14.97 -8.07
N GLU A 234 -9.28 14.55 -6.95
CA GLU A 234 -8.05 15.10 -6.38
C GLU A 234 -6.94 14.05 -6.51
N VAL A 235 -5.76 14.49 -6.96
CA VAL A 235 -4.56 13.65 -7.05
C VAL A 235 -3.34 14.30 -6.40
N SER A 236 -2.58 13.52 -5.65
CA SER A 236 -1.30 13.94 -5.09
C SER A 236 -0.23 12.87 -5.25
N ARG A 237 1.03 13.30 -5.17
CA ARG A 237 2.20 12.44 -5.25
C ARG A 237 3.24 12.91 -4.25
N GLU A 238 3.67 12.02 -3.35
CA GLU A 238 4.75 12.32 -2.41
C GLU A 238 6.06 12.56 -3.17
N GLY A 239 6.85 13.53 -2.71
CA GLY A 239 8.18 13.85 -3.23
C GLY A 239 8.18 14.44 -4.63
N ASP A 240 7.03 14.89 -5.15
CA ASP A 240 6.89 15.41 -6.51
C ASP A 240 7.44 16.83 -6.64
N MET A 241 8.76 16.97 -6.63
CA MET A 241 9.45 18.26 -6.63
C MET A 241 9.63 18.85 -8.04
N ASN A 242 9.73 20.18 -8.11
CA ASN A 242 10.15 20.92 -9.29
C ASN A 242 10.88 22.23 -8.89
N GLU A 243 11.11 23.14 -9.85
CA GLU A 243 11.83 24.40 -9.61
C GLU A 243 11.15 25.35 -8.60
N HIS A 244 9.82 25.26 -8.46
CA HIS A 244 9.04 26.07 -7.52
C HIS A 244 8.85 25.37 -6.17
N TRP A 245 8.80 24.04 -6.17
CA TRP A 245 8.44 23.20 -5.03
C TRP A 245 9.60 22.26 -4.66
N THR A 246 10.73 22.82 -4.25
CA THR A 246 11.91 22.06 -3.85
C THR A 246 12.01 21.95 -2.33
N PHE A 247 11.92 20.73 -1.81
CA PHE A 247 12.02 20.44 -0.37
C PHE A 247 13.14 19.45 -0.10
N THR A 248 14.28 19.96 0.28
CA THR A 248 15.42 19.17 0.76
C THR A 248 15.19 18.68 2.19
N ARG A 249 16.01 17.72 2.61
CA ARG A 249 16.12 17.26 4.00
C ARG A 249 16.12 18.37 5.05
N HIS A 250 16.71 19.53 4.75
CA HIS A 250 16.81 20.66 5.69
C HIS A 250 15.48 21.36 5.98
N GLN A 251 14.48 21.19 5.11
CA GLN A 251 13.14 21.73 5.29
C GLN A 251 12.21 20.77 6.03
N HIS A 252 12.70 19.57 6.36
CA HIS A 252 11.98 18.58 7.16
C HIS A 252 12.60 18.47 8.55
N PHE A 253 11.85 17.91 9.50
CA PHE A 253 12.42 17.51 10.76
C PHE A 253 13.30 16.27 10.58
N VAL A 254 14.58 16.42 10.92
CA VAL A 254 15.55 15.32 10.95
C VAL A 254 15.60 14.77 12.36
N ASP A 255 15.21 13.51 12.54
CA ASP A 255 15.39 12.81 13.81
C ASP A 255 16.88 12.78 14.18
N PRO A 256 17.31 13.40 15.29
CA PRO A 256 18.71 13.43 15.68
C PRO A 256 19.28 12.05 16.01
N LYS A 257 18.45 11.07 16.38
CA LYS A 257 18.84 9.68 16.66
C LYS A 257 18.98 8.84 15.40
N LEU A 258 18.28 9.21 14.34
CA LEU A 258 18.21 8.49 13.07
C LEU A 258 18.43 9.44 11.88
N ALA A 259 19.45 10.29 11.98
CA ALA A 259 19.68 11.39 11.04
C ALA A 259 19.91 10.97 9.57
N GLY A 260 20.18 9.70 9.30
CA GLY A 260 20.31 9.12 7.95
C GLY A 260 19.08 8.36 7.44
N TYR A 261 18.00 8.27 8.23
CA TYR A 261 16.78 7.55 7.87
C TYR A 261 15.65 8.52 7.51
N GLY A 262 14.63 8.01 6.83
CA GLY A 262 13.54 8.79 6.31
C GLY A 262 13.83 9.38 4.94
N VAL A 263 12.75 9.61 4.20
CA VAL A 263 12.76 10.21 2.87
C VAL A 263 11.96 11.50 2.87
N GLU A 264 12.37 12.43 2.02
CA GLU A 264 11.63 13.64 1.70
C GLU A 264 10.32 13.26 1.00
N TYR A 265 9.20 13.77 1.50
CA TYR A 265 7.87 13.48 0.93
C TYR A 265 7.15 14.75 0.45
N LEU A 266 7.64 15.93 0.83
CA LEU A 266 7.08 17.20 0.39
C LEU A 266 7.42 17.46 -1.09
N GLY A 267 6.49 18.11 -1.79
CA GLY A 267 6.61 18.40 -3.21
C GLY A 267 5.51 19.36 -3.65
N GLN A 268 5.20 19.32 -4.95
CA GLN A 268 4.08 20.05 -5.53
C GLN A 268 2.76 19.66 -4.84
N PRO A 269 1.87 20.63 -4.58
CA PRO A 269 0.57 20.40 -3.93
C PRO A 269 -0.32 19.42 -4.70
N SER A 270 -1.36 18.90 -4.05
CA SER A 270 -2.40 18.11 -4.73
C SER A 270 -3.09 18.94 -5.82
N VAL A 271 -3.55 18.29 -6.88
CA VAL A 271 -4.22 18.92 -8.02
C VAL A 271 -5.65 18.39 -8.11
N VAL A 272 -6.60 19.29 -8.37
CA VAL A 272 -8.03 18.93 -8.52
C VAL A 272 -8.54 19.20 -9.93
N PHE A 273 -9.36 18.28 -10.43
CA PHE A 273 -10.18 18.45 -11.62
C PHE A 273 -11.64 18.33 -11.22
N ARG A 274 -12.52 19.02 -11.95
CA ARG A 274 -13.96 18.99 -11.71
C ARG A 274 -14.73 18.94 -13.01
N VAL A 275 -15.86 18.25 -13.00
CA VAL A 275 -16.79 18.14 -14.12
C VAL A 275 -18.19 18.40 -13.58
N GLU A 276 -18.89 19.37 -14.16
CA GLU A 276 -20.30 19.63 -13.89
C GLU A 276 -21.14 18.93 -14.95
N LEU A 277 -22.18 18.18 -14.55
CA LEU A 277 -23.04 17.45 -15.48
C LEU A 277 -24.49 17.33 -15.01
N GLU A 278 -25.41 17.28 -15.98
CA GLU A 278 -26.81 16.94 -15.76
C GLU A 278 -26.96 15.41 -15.79
N ALA A 279 -26.77 14.78 -14.63
CA ALA A 279 -26.71 13.32 -14.51
C ALA A 279 -28.05 12.62 -14.80
N ARG A 280 -29.18 13.33 -14.89
CA ARG A 280 -30.46 12.72 -15.29
C ARG A 280 -30.52 12.32 -16.76
N VAL A 281 -29.68 12.93 -17.58
CA VAL A 281 -29.64 12.70 -19.03
C VAL A 281 -28.37 11.92 -19.36
N ALA A 282 -28.52 10.92 -20.22
CA ALA A 282 -27.37 10.18 -20.72
C ALA A 282 -26.43 11.12 -21.49
N GLY A 283 -25.15 11.10 -21.18
CA GLY A 283 -24.18 12.00 -21.78
C GLY A 283 -22.79 11.89 -21.18
N PHE A 284 -21.85 12.59 -21.81
CA PHE A 284 -20.46 12.68 -21.39
C PHE A 284 -20.11 14.12 -21.04
N ALA A 285 -19.34 14.31 -19.98
CA ALA A 285 -18.71 15.58 -19.65
C ALA A 285 -17.27 15.31 -19.19
N GLY A 286 -16.34 16.21 -19.49
CA GLY A 286 -14.95 16.01 -19.11
C GLY A 286 -14.17 17.29 -18.90
N ALA A 287 -13.07 17.15 -18.16
CA ALA A 287 -12.15 18.22 -17.83
C ALA A 287 -10.76 17.87 -18.34
N ARG A 288 -10.19 18.77 -19.16
CA ARG A 288 -8.81 18.70 -19.62
C ARG A 288 -7.87 19.49 -18.71
N GLU A 289 -8.28 20.69 -18.34
CA GLU A 289 -7.54 21.58 -17.46
C GLU A 289 -7.93 21.31 -16.00
N HIS A 290 -6.96 21.43 -15.10
CA HIS A 290 -7.20 21.35 -13.68
C HIS A 290 -7.96 22.59 -13.19
N PHE A 291 -8.79 22.42 -12.18
CA PHE A 291 -9.54 23.50 -11.57
C PHE A 291 -8.68 24.33 -10.62
N GLY A 292 -7.68 23.71 -10.00
CA GLY A 292 -6.79 24.34 -9.04
C GLY A 292 -5.92 23.33 -8.30
N TYR A 293 -5.28 23.77 -7.23
CA TYR A 293 -4.41 22.94 -6.40
C TYR A 293 -4.54 23.30 -4.91
N GLY A 294 -4.20 22.36 -4.04
CA GLY A 294 -4.31 22.51 -2.58
C GLY A 294 -3.11 23.20 -1.93
N ASP A 295 -3.06 23.24 -0.61
CA ASP A 295 -1.85 23.61 0.11
C ASP A 295 -0.80 22.50 0.04
N TRP A 296 0.46 22.84 -0.18
CA TRP A 296 1.57 21.87 -0.32
C TRP A 296 1.83 21.06 0.96
N ASP A 297 1.51 21.62 2.12
CA ASP A 297 1.57 20.98 3.43
C ASP A 297 0.19 20.48 3.92
N GLY A 298 -0.88 20.76 3.17
CA GLY A 298 -2.25 20.46 3.57
C GLY A 298 -2.71 21.21 4.82
N ALA A 299 -2.16 22.39 5.10
CA ALA A 299 -2.55 23.21 6.26
C ALA A 299 -4.03 23.62 6.21
N THR A 300 -4.57 23.84 5.02
CA THR A 300 -5.99 24.12 4.80
C THR A 300 -6.54 23.30 3.63
N SER A 301 -7.85 23.36 3.45
CA SER A 301 -8.57 22.77 2.30
C SER A 301 -8.90 23.81 1.23
N ALA A 302 -8.16 24.93 1.20
CA ALA A 302 -8.33 25.96 0.19
C ALA A 302 -7.92 25.44 -1.19
N ILE A 303 -8.62 25.91 -2.22
CA ILE A 303 -8.28 25.65 -3.61
C ILE A 303 -7.66 26.93 -4.18
N HIS A 304 -6.38 26.87 -4.52
CA HIS A 304 -5.68 27.94 -5.22
C HIS A 304 -5.97 27.86 -6.73
N PRO A 305 -6.13 29.01 -7.40
CA PRO A 305 -6.35 29.03 -8.84
C PRO A 305 -5.11 28.50 -9.58
N PRO A 306 -5.29 27.91 -10.79
CA PRO A 306 -4.17 27.46 -11.62
C PRO A 306 -3.12 28.55 -11.81
N ASP A 307 -1.86 28.17 -11.64
CA ASP A 307 -0.71 29.04 -11.89
C ASP A 307 0.40 28.30 -12.66
N GLY A 308 1.49 29.00 -12.94
CA GLY A 308 2.63 28.44 -13.69
C GLY A 308 3.59 27.60 -12.85
N THR A 309 3.27 27.31 -11.58
CA THR A 309 4.23 26.66 -10.66
C THR A 309 4.20 25.14 -10.72
N LEU A 310 3.16 24.55 -11.31
CA LEU A 310 3.01 23.10 -11.44
C LEU A 310 3.65 22.58 -12.73
N SER A 311 4.32 21.44 -12.62
CA SER A 311 4.81 20.67 -13.76
C SER A 311 3.64 20.19 -14.62
N ALA A 312 3.87 20.09 -15.93
CA ALA A 312 2.87 19.67 -16.92
C ALA A 312 3.31 18.50 -17.79
N SER A 313 4.32 17.74 -17.35
CA SER A 313 4.84 16.55 -18.03
C SER A 313 5.47 15.57 -17.05
N GLY A 314 5.77 14.35 -17.51
CA GLY A 314 6.54 13.36 -16.76
C GLY A 314 5.77 12.73 -15.58
N GLY A 315 4.44 12.85 -15.55
CA GLY A 315 3.64 12.30 -14.43
C GLY A 315 3.73 13.15 -13.16
N SER A 316 4.01 14.44 -13.32
CA SER A 316 4.27 15.42 -12.26
C SER A 316 3.30 16.60 -12.37
N GLY A 317 2.93 17.20 -11.24
CA GLY A 317 1.99 18.33 -11.18
C GLY A 317 0.64 18.00 -11.82
N VAL A 318 0.26 18.76 -12.86
CA VAL A 318 -1.02 18.52 -13.58
C VAL A 318 -0.98 17.26 -14.45
N ASP A 319 0.21 16.76 -14.78
CA ASP A 319 0.40 15.55 -15.58
C ASP A 319 0.28 14.25 -14.79
N ARG A 320 -0.06 14.35 -13.51
CA ARG A 320 -0.44 13.21 -12.67
C ARG A 320 -1.71 12.50 -13.16
N LEU A 321 -2.62 13.21 -13.85
CA LEU A 321 -3.68 12.57 -14.64
C LEU A 321 -3.34 12.71 -16.11
N ARG A 322 -3.17 11.62 -16.85
CA ARG A 322 -2.81 11.64 -18.28
C ARG A 322 -3.97 12.13 -19.14
N GLU A 323 -3.64 12.81 -20.23
CA GLU A 323 -4.63 13.10 -21.26
C GLU A 323 -5.02 11.80 -22.01
N PHE A 324 -6.31 11.60 -22.23
CA PHE A 324 -6.87 10.58 -23.09
C PHE A 324 -7.97 11.17 -23.98
N THR A 325 -8.40 10.43 -25.01
CA THR A 325 -9.51 10.85 -25.88
C THR A 325 -10.73 9.98 -25.59
N MET A 326 -11.87 10.61 -25.33
CA MET A 326 -13.16 9.96 -25.10
C MET A 326 -14.25 10.80 -25.73
N GLU A 327 -15.20 10.16 -26.43
CA GLU A 327 -16.27 10.85 -27.18
C GLU A 327 -15.76 11.96 -28.15
N GLY A 328 -14.54 11.80 -28.67
CA GLY A 328 -13.90 12.78 -29.56
C GLY A 328 -13.29 14.00 -28.85
N GLU A 329 -13.35 14.07 -27.52
CA GLU A 329 -12.77 15.13 -26.70
C GLU A 329 -11.48 14.66 -26.01
N ARG A 330 -10.50 15.56 -25.90
CA ARG A 330 -9.28 15.31 -25.11
C ARG A 330 -9.48 15.79 -23.68
N VAL A 331 -9.41 14.88 -22.72
CA VAL A 331 -9.69 15.13 -21.31
C VAL A 331 -8.66 14.42 -20.43
N ARG A 332 -8.57 14.80 -19.15
CA ARG A 332 -7.79 14.09 -18.11
C ARG A 332 -8.70 13.39 -17.10
N PHE A 333 -9.93 13.89 -16.95
CA PHE A 333 -10.99 13.32 -16.15
C PHE A 333 -12.29 13.41 -16.92
N GLY A 334 -12.97 12.28 -17.11
CA GLY A 334 -14.23 12.20 -17.84
C GLY A 334 -15.30 11.50 -17.00
N VAL A 335 -16.55 11.94 -17.14
CA VAL A 335 -17.70 11.34 -16.48
C VAL A 335 -18.76 11.03 -17.52
N VAL A 336 -19.17 9.77 -17.59
CA VAL A 336 -20.32 9.34 -18.39
C VAL A 336 -21.50 9.16 -17.44
N SER A 337 -22.62 9.80 -17.74
CA SER A 337 -23.90 9.47 -17.16
C SER A 337 -24.70 8.58 -18.11
N HIS A 338 -25.35 7.57 -17.56
CA HIS A 338 -26.34 6.75 -18.28
C HIS A 338 -27.76 7.28 -18.16
N GLY A 339 -27.96 8.40 -17.46
CA GLY A 339 -29.27 8.96 -17.17
C GLY A 339 -30.12 8.07 -16.26
N LEU A 340 -31.38 8.46 -16.05
CA LEU A 340 -32.33 7.67 -15.24
C LEU A 340 -32.75 6.36 -15.93
N ASP A 341 -32.78 6.34 -17.26
CA ASP A 341 -33.05 5.13 -18.03
C ASP A 341 -31.91 4.10 -17.91
N GLY A 342 -30.71 4.54 -17.51
CA GLY A 342 -29.57 3.67 -17.22
C GLY A 342 -29.87 2.62 -16.15
N ALA A 343 -30.68 2.98 -15.15
CA ALA A 343 -31.12 2.05 -14.10
C ALA A 343 -31.96 0.89 -14.64
N GLU A 344 -32.64 1.03 -15.78
CA GLU A 344 -33.38 -0.07 -16.41
C GLU A 344 -32.45 -1.20 -16.88
N PHE A 345 -31.19 -0.88 -17.19
CA PHE A 345 -30.16 -1.87 -17.51
C PHE A 345 -29.49 -2.44 -16.25
N CYS A 346 -29.75 -1.88 -15.07
CA CYS A 346 -29.21 -2.38 -13.82
C CYS A 346 -30.21 -3.31 -13.13
N ALA A 347 -29.89 -4.61 -13.18
CA ALA A 347 -30.56 -5.61 -12.36
C ALA A 347 -29.79 -5.82 -11.04
N ASP A 348 -30.49 -5.68 -9.92
CA ASP A 348 -29.98 -5.99 -8.59
C ASP A 348 -29.84 -7.49 -8.40
N GLY A 349 -28.72 -7.90 -7.82
CA GLY A 349 -28.49 -9.28 -7.38
C GLY A 349 -27.03 -9.67 -7.57
N PRO A 350 -26.55 -10.68 -6.80
CA PRO A 350 -25.16 -11.09 -6.86
C PRO A 350 -24.78 -11.55 -8.27
N LEU A 351 -23.58 -11.17 -8.70
CA LEU A 351 -23.00 -11.67 -9.94
C LEU A 351 -22.65 -13.17 -9.80
N GLU A 352 -22.47 -13.85 -10.92
CA GLU A 352 -22.04 -15.25 -10.92
C GLU A 352 -20.70 -15.38 -10.15
N PRO A 353 -20.54 -16.35 -9.24
CA PRO A 353 -19.29 -16.52 -8.52
C PRO A 353 -18.16 -16.93 -9.47
N ILE A 354 -16.94 -16.48 -9.17
CA ILE A 354 -15.74 -16.99 -9.84
C ILE A 354 -15.64 -18.51 -9.54
N PRO A 355 -15.54 -19.38 -10.57
CA PRO A 355 -15.65 -20.82 -10.35
C PRO A 355 -14.54 -21.42 -9.47
N ALA A 356 -13.33 -20.86 -9.57
CA ALA A 356 -12.17 -21.25 -8.77
C ALA A 356 -11.13 -20.14 -8.73
N LEU A 357 -10.44 -20.03 -7.59
CA LEU A 357 -9.22 -19.24 -7.43
C LEU A 357 -8.08 -20.19 -7.05
N LEU A 358 -7.03 -20.21 -7.84
CA LEU A 358 -5.83 -21.00 -7.59
C LEU A 358 -4.68 -20.07 -7.24
N ALA A 359 -3.93 -20.41 -6.20
CA ALA A 359 -2.76 -19.66 -5.76
C ALA A 359 -1.51 -20.54 -5.85
N GLN A 360 -0.46 -20.02 -6.50
CA GLN A 360 0.82 -20.70 -6.62
C GLN A 360 1.97 -19.73 -6.31
N SER A 361 2.88 -20.14 -5.44
CA SER A 361 4.09 -19.34 -5.18
C SER A 361 5.06 -19.45 -6.36
N THR A 362 5.54 -18.29 -6.82
CA THR A 362 6.61 -18.15 -7.81
C THR A 362 7.92 -17.72 -7.16
N ALA A 363 7.85 -17.00 -6.03
CA ALA A 363 8.96 -16.64 -5.17
C ALA A 363 8.52 -16.65 -3.68
N PHE A 364 9.46 -16.38 -2.76
CA PHE A 364 9.15 -16.31 -1.33
C PHE A 364 8.21 -15.14 -0.98
N ASP A 365 8.20 -14.10 -1.81
CA ASP A 365 7.43 -12.86 -1.66
C ASP A 365 6.40 -12.63 -2.78
N THR A 366 6.27 -13.59 -3.71
CA THR A 366 5.42 -13.46 -4.90
C THR A 366 4.55 -14.69 -5.11
N VAL A 367 3.27 -14.45 -5.36
CA VAL A 367 2.24 -15.46 -5.61
C VAL A 367 1.53 -15.13 -6.91
N GLU A 368 1.45 -16.10 -7.82
CA GLU A 368 0.59 -16.06 -8.99
C GLU A 368 -0.81 -16.58 -8.61
N LEU A 369 -1.83 -15.78 -8.93
CA LEU A 369 -3.23 -16.14 -8.84
C LEU A 369 -3.80 -16.44 -10.22
N LEU A 370 -4.54 -17.53 -10.34
CA LEU A 370 -5.23 -17.95 -11.56
C LEU A 370 -6.73 -18.09 -11.30
N PHE A 371 -7.53 -17.35 -12.05
CA PHE A 371 -8.99 -17.35 -11.96
C PHE A 371 -9.63 -16.98 -13.31
N THR A 372 -10.95 -17.14 -13.42
CA THR A 372 -11.73 -16.73 -14.60
C THR A 372 -12.95 -15.97 -14.15
N VAL A 373 -13.08 -14.71 -14.56
CA VAL A 373 -14.33 -13.94 -14.40
C VAL A 373 -15.36 -14.52 -15.38
N PRO A 374 -16.57 -14.90 -14.95
CA PRO A 374 -17.62 -15.37 -15.86
C PRO A 374 -17.95 -14.35 -16.95
N PRO A 375 -18.35 -14.78 -18.17
CA PRO A 375 -18.83 -13.85 -19.18
C PRO A 375 -20.07 -13.08 -18.67
N PRO A 376 -20.26 -11.82 -19.10
CA PRO A 376 -21.38 -11.01 -18.64
C PRO A 376 -22.72 -11.65 -19.04
N ASP A 377 -23.70 -11.61 -18.15
CA ASP A 377 -25.06 -12.09 -18.43
C ASP A 377 -25.75 -11.14 -19.41
N PRO A 378 -26.12 -11.59 -20.64
CA PRO A 378 -26.79 -10.74 -21.61
C PRO A 378 -28.12 -10.15 -21.11
N ALA A 379 -28.76 -10.77 -20.12
CA ALA A 379 -30.00 -10.27 -19.53
C ALA A 379 -29.80 -8.98 -18.71
N ARG A 380 -28.56 -8.69 -18.28
CA ARG A 380 -28.18 -7.46 -17.57
C ARG A 380 -27.81 -6.30 -18.51
N GLY A 381 -27.89 -6.50 -19.83
CA GLY A 381 -27.61 -5.44 -20.79
C GLY A 381 -26.15 -4.92 -20.75
N PRO A 382 -25.88 -3.74 -21.34
CA PRO A 382 -24.52 -3.22 -21.48
C PRO A 382 -23.86 -2.80 -20.16
N LEU A 383 -24.65 -2.52 -19.11
CA LEU A 383 -24.11 -2.19 -17.78
C LEU A 383 -23.83 -3.44 -16.92
N GLY A 384 -24.20 -4.63 -17.39
CA GLY A 384 -23.79 -5.90 -16.79
C GLY A 384 -22.36 -6.33 -17.12
N GLU A 385 -21.62 -5.54 -17.89
CA GLU A 385 -20.21 -5.78 -18.20
C GLU A 385 -19.31 -5.56 -16.97
N LEU A 386 -18.15 -6.24 -16.96
CA LEU A 386 -17.12 -6.05 -15.94
C LEU A 386 -16.70 -4.58 -15.86
N ALA A 387 -16.87 -3.97 -14.68
CA ALA A 387 -16.29 -2.67 -14.37
C ALA A 387 -14.89 -2.84 -13.78
N ARG A 388 -14.74 -3.71 -12.78
CA ARG A 388 -13.44 -4.01 -12.17
C ARG A 388 -13.43 -5.34 -11.42
N ALA A 389 -12.27 -5.97 -11.34
CA ALA A 389 -11.96 -7.01 -10.38
C ALA A 389 -11.16 -6.43 -9.20
N ARG A 390 -11.46 -6.93 -8.00
CA ARG A 390 -10.81 -6.56 -6.75
C ARG A 390 -10.15 -7.79 -6.14
N LEU A 391 -8.90 -7.64 -5.74
CA LEU A 391 -8.09 -8.73 -5.22
C LEU A 391 -7.56 -8.37 -3.85
N PHE A 392 -7.80 -9.24 -2.89
CA PHE A 392 -7.44 -9.05 -1.51
C PHE A 392 -6.45 -10.11 -1.06
N HIS A 393 -5.53 -9.72 -0.19
CA HIS A 393 -4.71 -10.67 0.55
C HIS A 393 -4.63 -10.28 2.03
N LEU A 394 -4.68 -11.28 2.89
CA LEU A 394 -4.57 -11.11 4.34
C LEU A 394 -3.69 -12.21 4.93
N LYS A 395 -2.72 -11.80 5.74
CA LYS A 395 -1.81 -12.71 6.45
C LYS A 395 -2.52 -13.29 7.67
N THR A 396 -3.25 -14.38 7.48
CA THR A 396 -4.02 -15.06 8.52
C THR A 396 -4.16 -16.56 8.23
N LEU A 397 -4.37 -17.33 9.29
CA LEU A 397 -4.73 -18.75 9.20
C LEU A 397 -6.24 -18.95 9.04
N GLU A 398 -7.04 -17.96 9.44
CA GLU A 398 -8.50 -17.99 9.32
C GLU A 398 -8.90 -17.78 7.86
N PRO A 399 -9.89 -18.53 7.32
CA PRO A 399 -10.39 -18.29 5.97
C PRO A 399 -10.86 -16.85 5.80
N LEU A 400 -10.53 -16.24 4.65
CA LEU A 400 -10.96 -14.87 4.37
C LEU A 400 -12.49 -14.83 4.18
N ALA A 401 -13.13 -13.90 4.87
CA ALA A 401 -14.55 -13.63 4.76
C ALA A 401 -14.78 -12.16 4.38
N VAL A 402 -16.00 -11.82 3.95
CA VAL A 402 -16.34 -10.46 3.50
C VAL A 402 -16.13 -9.44 4.61
N GLU A 403 -16.42 -9.83 5.85
CA GLU A 403 -16.27 -9.00 7.05
C GLU A 403 -14.81 -8.69 7.39
N MET A 404 -13.87 -9.43 6.80
CA MET A 404 -12.43 -9.23 7.00
C MET A 404 -11.79 -8.37 5.90
N LEU A 405 -12.54 -7.96 4.87
CA LEU A 405 -11.99 -7.21 3.74
C LEU A 405 -11.47 -5.82 4.15
N GLY A 406 -12.03 -5.22 5.20
CA GLY A 406 -11.48 -3.99 5.78
C GLY A 406 -10.08 -4.16 6.34
N ALA A 407 -9.76 -5.33 6.87
CA ALA A 407 -8.41 -5.65 7.32
C ALA A 407 -7.48 -6.14 6.20
N ALA A 408 -8.03 -6.64 5.10
CA ALA A 408 -7.25 -7.16 3.98
C ALA A 408 -6.61 -6.03 3.16
N THR A 409 -5.39 -6.25 2.68
CA THR A 409 -4.76 -5.36 1.70
C THR A 409 -5.31 -5.67 0.32
N GLU A 410 -5.69 -4.64 -0.42
CA GLU A 410 -6.11 -4.81 -1.82
C GLU A 410 -4.87 -4.69 -2.72
N ALA A 411 -4.67 -5.67 -3.60
CA ALA A 411 -3.61 -5.64 -4.60
C ALA A 411 -4.09 -4.86 -5.83
N THR A 412 -3.17 -4.15 -6.48
CA THR A 412 -3.48 -3.43 -7.70
C THR A 412 -3.78 -4.41 -8.84
N VAL A 413 -4.89 -4.17 -9.55
CA VAL A 413 -5.34 -4.97 -10.70
C VAL A 413 -5.41 -4.09 -11.94
N THR A 414 -4.72 -4.47 -13.01
CA THR A 414 -4.86 -3.85 -14.32
C THR A 414 -6.11 -4.42 -15.00
N GLN A 415 -7.19 -3.65 -15.04
CA GLN A 415 -8.52 -4.15 -15.45
C GLN A 415 -8.54 -4.64 -16.91
N ASP A 416 -7.86 -3.94 -17.82
CA ASP A 416 -7.75 -4.33 -19.24
C ASP A 416 -7.00 -5.66 -19.46
N ALA A 417 -6.33 -6.20 -18.44
CA ALA A 417 -5.70 -7.51 -18.50
C ALA A 417 -6.71 -8.67 -18.28
N ILE A 418 -7.97 -8.36 -17.96
CA ILE A 418 -9.01 -9.34 -17.66
C ILE A 418 -9.99 -9.41 -18.82
N THR A 419 -10.00 -10.54 -19.52
CA THR A 419 -11.03 -10.87 -20.51
C THR A 419 -12.05 -11.82 -19.87
N PRO A 420 -13.31 -11.40 -19.64
CA PRO A 420 -14.36 -12.29 -19.13
C PRO A 420 -14.50 -13.56 -19.97
N GLY A 421 -14.59 -14.70 -19.31
CA GLY A 421 -14.61 -16.04 -19.92
C GLY A 421 -13.23 -16.65 -20.18
N GLU A 422 -12.13 -15.90 -20.06
CA GLU A 422 -10.77 -16.41 -20.25
C GLU A 422 -10.00 -16.53 -18.92
N PRO A 423 -9.07 -17.50 -18.79
CA PRO A 423 -8.19 -17.59 -17.63
C PRO A 423 -7.27 -16.35 -17.51
N THR A 424 -7.33 -15.70 -16.36
CA THR A 424 -6.50 -14.54 -16.00
C THR A 424 -5.43 -14.97 -15.01
N ARG A 425 -4.19 -14.51 -15.23
CA ARG A 425 -3.07 -14.66 -14.29
C ARG A 425 -2.67 -13.31 -13.73
N LEU A 426 -2.58 -13.20 -12.42
CA LEU A 426 -2.15 -11.99 -11.73
C LEU A 426 -1.07 -12.31 -10.71
N LEU A 427 -0.03 -11.47 -10.64
CA LEU A 427 1.02 -11.59 -9.63
C LEU A 427 0.71 -10.67 -8.45
N VAL A 428 0.69 -11.23 -7.26
CA VAL A 428 0.69 -10.50 -6.00
C VAL A 428 2.10 -10.60 -5.44
N ASP A 429 2.79 -9.47 -5.42
CA ASP A 429 4.15 -9.34 -4.91
C ASP A 429 4.18 -8.69 -3.52
N GLN A 430 5.38 -8.38 -3.05
CA GLN A 430 5.62 -7.73 -1.76
C GLN A 430 5.05 -8.47 -0.55
N LEU A 431 4.94 -9.79 -0.64
CA LEU A 431 4.53 -10.67 0.44
C LEU A 431 5.74 -11.03 1.32
N TRP A 432 5.49 -11.46 2.55
CA TRP A 432 6.54 -11.98 3.42
C TRP A 432 6.68 -13.49 3.25
N GLY A 433 7.92 -13.97 3.20
CA GLY A 433 8.23 -15.39 3.13
C GLY A 433 7.94 -16.14 4.43
N GLY A 434 7.42 -17.36 4.32
CA GLY A 434 7.17 -18.26 5.45
C GLY A 434 5.85 -18.00 6.18
N PHE A 435 4.91 -17.30 5.55
CA PHE A 435 3.61 -16.97 6.13
C PHE A 435 2.46 -17.55 5.30
N THR A 436 1.38 -17.89 5.99
CA THR A 436 0.11 -18.24 5.35
C THR A 436 -0.67 -16.98 5.03
N TYR A 437 -1.10 -16.88 3.78
CA TYR A 437 -1.99 -15.86 3.28
C TYR A 437 -3.31 -16.48 2.85
N GLN A 438 -4.39 -15.76 3.11
CA GLN A 438 -5.64 -15.93 2.39
C GLN A 438 -5.69 -14.89 1.28
N PHE A 439 -6.14 -15.32 0.12
CA PHE A 439 -6.43 -14.49 -1.03
C PHE A 439 -7.93 -14.52 -1.29
N GLY A 440 -8.47 -13.39 -1.73
CA GLY A 440 -9.86 -13.26 -2.13
C GLY A 440 -9.97 -12.49 -3.43
N VAL A 441 -10.83 -12.93 -4.34
CA VAL A 441 -11.19 -12.19 -5.54
C VAL A 441 -12.70 -12.07 -5.61
N LEU A 442 -13.16 -10.86 -5.90
CA LEU A 442 -14.51 -10.57 -6.36
C LEU A 442 -14.43 -9.61 -7.53
N TYR A 443 -15.51 -9.49 -8.29
CA TYR A 443 -15.61 -8.51 -9.36
C TYR A 443 -16.92 -7.76 -9.28
N GLU A 444 -16.94 -6.62 -9.94
CA GLU A 444 -18.04 -5.68 -9.97
C GLU A 444 -18.45 -5.39 -11.41
N ASP A 445 -19.74 -5.25 -11.67
CA ASP A 445 -20.26 -4.79 -12.95
C ASP A 445 -20.41 -3.26 -12.98
N LYS A 446 -20.76 -2.69 -14.14
CA LYS A 446 -20.99 -1.23 -14.28
C LYS A 446 -22.25 -0.73 -13.57
N CYS A 447 -23.02 -1.61 -12.94
CA CYS A 447 -24.13 -1.26 -12.05
C CYS A 447 -23.72 -1.25 -10.57
N GLY A 448 -22.47 -1.60 -10.25
CA GLY A 448 -21.98 -1.72 -8.88
C GLY A 448 -22.45 -2.99 -8.16
N ASN A 449 -23.03 -3.97 -8.87
CA ASN A 449 -23.26 -5.29 -8.29
C ASN A 449 -21.93 -5.99 -8.05
N GLN A 450 -21.84 -6.81 -7.01
CA GLN A 450 -20.63 -7.57 -6.69
C GLN A 450 -20.86 -9.09 -6.82
N SER A 451 -19.83 -9.81 -7.24
CA SER A 451 -19.81 -11.27 -7.13
C SER A 451 -19.58 -11.71 -5.69
N PRO A 452 -20.00 -12.93 -5.30
CA PRO A 452 -19.51 -13.54 -4.08
C PRO A 452 -17.96 -13.60 -4.03
N LEU A 453 -17.41 -13.47 -2.83
CA LEU A 453 -15.96 -13.58 -2.60
C LEU A 453 -15.49 -15.01 -2.86
N THR A 454 -14.52 -15.17 -3.75
CA THR A 454 -13.87 -16.46 -4.04
C THR A 454 -12.47 -16.47 -3.45
N THR A 455 -12.14 -17.47 -2.64
CA THR A 455 -10.92 -17.45 -1.83
C THR A 455 -9.95 -18.58 -2.15
N ALA A 456 -8.67 -18.34 -1.90
CA ALA A 456 -7.61 -19.33 -1.92
C ALA A 456 -6.67 -19.13 -0.73
N SER A 457 -5.96 -20.18 -0.32
CA SER A 457 -4.96 -20.09 0.76
C SER A 457 -3.63 -20.66 0.28
N LEU A 458 -2.54 -20.00 0.66
CA LEU A 458 -1.19 -20.45 0.34
C LEU A 458 -0.21 -20.01 1.43
N THR A 459 0.74 -20.89 1.76
CA THR A 459 1.90 -20.54 2.57
C THR A 459 3.08 -20.22 1.66
N THR A 460 3.58 -18.99 1.74
CA THR A 460 4.76 -18.58 0.98
C THR A 460 6.01 -19.35 1.44
N PRO A 461 6.94 -19.68 0.53
CA PRO A 461 8.24 -20.23 0.89
C PRO A 461 8.94 -19.33 1.90
N ARG A 462 9.77 -19.91 2.77
CA ARG A 462 10.59 -19.10 3.67
C ARG A 462 11.55 -18.25 2.86
N GLN A 463 11.73 -17.00 3.28
CA GLN A 463 12.80 -16.17 2.74
C GLN A 463 14.14 -16.84 3.08
N GLU A 464 14.73 -17.50 2.09
CA GLU A 464 16.12 -17.91 2.17
C GLU A 464 16.94 -16.64 1.96
N PHE A 465 17.28 -15.94 3.06
CA PHE A 465 18.40 -15.03 2.99
C PHE A 465 19.54 -15.85 2.44
N GLN A 466 20.01 -15.53 1.24
CA GLN A 466 21.35 -15.91 0.89
C GLN A 466 22.20 -15.29 1.99
N GLN A 467 22.61 -16.10 2.97
CA GLN A 467 23.86 -15.86 3.63
C GLN A 467 24.80 -15.65 2.47
N ILE A 468 25.22 -14.40 2.24
CA ILE A 468 26.22 -14.12 1.23
C ILE A 468 27.38 -15.00 1.67
N GLU A 469 27.56 -16.13 0.99
CA GLU A 469 28.62 -17.08 1.23
C GLU A 469 29.91 -16.35 0.83
N GLY A 470 30.37 -15.48 1.73
CA GLY A 470 31.10 -14.29 1.30
C GLY A 470 31.36 -13.27 2.41
N ALA A 471 30.48 -13.08 3.39
CA ALA A 471 30.70 -12.07 4.44
C ALA A 471 31.62 -12.56 5.59
N CYS A 472 32.70 -11.83 5.89
CA CYS A 472 33.47 -12.00 7.13
C CYS A 472 33.06 -10.90 8.11
N PHE A 473 31.92 -11.08 8.81
CA PHE A 473 31.27 -10.08 9.67
C PHE A 473 32.20 -9.39 10.67
N LEU A 474 32.99 -10.13 11.45
CA LEU A 474 33.94 -9.56 12.42
C LEU A 474 35.04 -8.74 11.74
N ALA A 475 35.54 -9.22 10.59
CA ALA A 475 36.63 -8.57 9.86
C ALA A 475 36.15 -7.29 9.17
N THR A 476 34.96 -7.31 8.57
CA THR A 476 34.34 -6.10 8.01
C THR A 476 34.06 -5.07 9.12
N ALA A 477 33.58 -5.50 10.29
CA ALA A 477 33.36 -4.63 11.43
C ALA A 477 34.66 -3.98 11.96
N SER A 478 35.76 -4.73 12.03
CA SER A 478 37.03 -4.22 12.55
C SER A 478 37.80 -3.37 11.54
N TYR A 479 37.80 -3.73 10.25
CA TYR A 479 38.53 -3.00 9.19
C TYR A 479 37.70 -1.89 8.53
N GLY A 480 36.39 -1.87 8.79
CA GLY A 480 35.48 -0.79 8.36
C GLY A 480 35.02 -0.86 6.90
N ALA A 481 35.47 -1.85 6.14
CA ALA A 481 35.07 -2.04 4.75
C ALA A 481 35.30 -3.49 4.30
N SER A 482 34.43 -3.98 3.42
CA SER A 482 34.46 -5.37 2.94
C SER A 482 35.51 -5.62 1.85
N TRP A 483 36.04 -4.56 1.21
CA TRP A 483 37.05 -4.62 0.14
C TRP A 483 38.49 -4.51 0.63
N ARG A 484 38.71 -4.52 1.95
CA ARG A 484 40.06 -4.40 2.53
C ARG A 484 40.88 -5.67 2.23
N PRO A 485 42.17 -5.57 1.89
CA PRO A 485 43.02 -6.72 1.57
C PRO A 485 43.02 -7.81 2.64
N GLU A 486 42.90 -7.42 3.91
CA GLU A 486 42.80 -8.31 5.06
C GLU A 486 41.52 -9.16 5.05
N VAL A 487 40.39 -8.53 4.71
CA VAL A 487 39.07 -9.18 4.62
C VAL A 487 39.06 -10.15 3.44
N SER A 488 39.62 -9.74 2.30
CA SER A 488 39.78 -10.60 1.13
C SER A 488 40.65 -11.82 1.40
N ALA A 489 41.72 -11.68 2.18
CA ALA A 489 42.58 -12.81 2.55
C ALA A 489 41.88 -13.83 3.46
N LEU A 490 41.10 -13.36 4.43
CA LEU A 490 40.33 -14.22 5.33
C LEU A 490 39.23 -14.97 4.57
N ARG A 491 38.60 -14.32 3.57
CA ARG A 491 37.67 -14.98 2.64
C ARG A 491 38.37 -16.08 1.83
N ALA A 492 39.54 -15.77 1.28
CA ALA A 492 40.31 -16.77 0.53
C ALA A 492 40.73 -17.97 1.41
N LEU A 493 41.11 -17.75 2.68
CA LEU A 493 41.37 -18.84 3.62
C LEU A 493 40.12 -19.69 3.85
N ARG A 494 38.96 -19.04 4.05
CA ARG A 494 37.69 -19.73 4.22
C ARG A 494 37.37 -20.61 3.00
N ASP A 495 37.46 -20.03 1.81
CA ASP A 495 36.96 -20.66 0.58
C ASP A 495 37.93 -21.72 0.04
N LEU A 496 39.23 -21.44 0.08
CA LEU A 496 40.25 -22.30 -0.54
C LEU A 496 40.82 -23.35 0.42
N VAL A 497 40.73 -23.12 1.73
CA VAL A 497 41.31 -24.01 2.75
C VAL A 497 40.22 -24.60 3.64
N LEU A 498 39.48 -23.78 4.39
CA LEU A 498 38.57 -24.29 5.43
C LEU A 498 37.35 -25.02 4.86
N ARG A 499 36.84 -24.62 3.70
CA ARG A 499 35.65 -25.25 3.09
C ARG A 499 35.89 -26.68 2.63
N ARG A 500 37.15 -27.10 2.45
CA ARG A 500 37.52 -28.40 1.87
C ARG A 500 37.45 -29.57 2.85
N ASP A 501 37.48 -29.30 4.16
CA ASP A 501 37.54 -30.33 5.20
C ASP A 501 36.45 -30.14 6.26
N ALA A 502 35.93 -31.25 6.80
CA ALA A 502 34.78 -31.26 7.73
C ALA A 502 34.97 -30.41 9.00
N LEU A 503 36.21 -30.36 9.51
CA LEU A 503 36.57 -29.51 10.66
C LEU A 503 36.50 -28.02 10.30
N GLY A 504 36.95 -27.65 9.09
CA GLY A 504 36.88 -26.27 8.62
C GLY A 504 35.45 -25.83 8.32
N GLN A 505 34.61 -26.72 7.79
CA GLN A 505 33.17 -26.46 7.63
C GLN A 505 32.46 -26.23 8.98
N THR A 506 32.81 -27.01 10.01
CA THR A 506 32.29 -26.82 11.37
C THR A 506 32.72 -25.47 11.95
N LEU A 507 33.98 -25.07 11.74
CA LEU A 507 34.49 -23.76 12.16
C LEU A 507 33.77 -22.60 11.46
N ILE A 508 33.47 -22.74 10.16
CA ILE A 508 32.72 -21.75 9.38
C ILE A 508 31.29 -21.62 9.93
N GLN A 509 30.63 -22.74 10.22
CA GLN A 509 29.28 -22.74 10.78
C GLN A 509 29.25 -22.07 12.16
N LEU A 510 30.21 -22.40 13.04
CA LEU A 510 30.33 -21.77 14.35
C LEU A 510 30.60 -20.26 14.22
N TYR A 511 31.46 -19.86 13.28
CA TYR A 511 31.71 -18.46 12.99
C TYR A 511 30.43 -17.74 12.57
N TYR A 512 29.66 -18.27 11.63
CA TYR A 512 28.43 -17.62 11.18
C TYR A 512 27.30 -17.63 12.20
N ALA A 513 27.26 -18.63 13.09
CA ALA A 513 26.28 -18.69 14.16
C ALA A 513 26.49 -17.61 15.23
N HIS A 514 27.74 -17.15 15.45
CA HIS A 514 28.07 -16.26 16.56
C HIS A 514 28.64 -14.89 16.13
N SER A 515 29.18 -14.76 14.92
CA SER A 515 29.83 -13.53 14.47
C SER A 515 28.90 -12.34 14.20
N PRO A 516 27.64 -12.49 13.73
CA PRO A 516 26.78 -11.32 13.48
C PRO A 516 26.54 -10.44 14.73
N PRO A 517 26.03 -10.95 15.87
CA PRO A 517 25.79 -10.11 17.05
C PRO A 517 27.09 -9.54 17.62
N LEU A 518 28.20 -10.28 17.54
CA LEU A 518 29.52 -9.80 17.94
C LEU A 518 30.03 -8.67 17.02
N ALA A 519 29.75 -8.73 15.72
CA ALA A 519 30.14 -7.70 14.78
C ALA A 519 29.40 -6.39 15.03
N ASP A 520 28.15 -6.44 15.47
CA ASP A 520 27.36 -5.26 15.84
C ASP A 520 27.95 -4.56 17.07
N LEU A 521 28.29 -5.34 18.11
CA LEU A 521 29.02 -4.85 19.30
C LEU A 521 30.35 -4.18 18.93
N ILE A 522 31.10 -4.79 18.02
CA ILE A 522 32.41 -4.26 17.57
C ILE A 522 32.23 -2.96 16.79
N ARG A 523 31.25 -2.84 15.87
CA ARG A 523 31.04 -1.62 15.08
C ARG A 523 30.76 -0.40 15.95
N ALA A 524 30.02 -0.60 17.05
CA ALA A 524 29.60 0.46 17.96
C ALA A 524 30.75 1.06 18.80
N GLN A 525 31.88 0.37 18.98
CA GLN A 525 32.94 0.81 19.90
C GLN A 525 34.32 0.87 19.21
N PRO A 526 34.93 2.07 19.06
CA PRO A 526 36.26 2.23 18.44
C PRO A 526 37.37 1.39 19.10
N LEU A 527 37.30 1.21 20.42
CA LEU A 527 38.22 0.38 21.17
C LEU A 527 38.10 -1.11 20.79
N LEU A 528 36.88 -1.65 20.73
CA LEU A 528 36.62 -3.03 20.30
C LEU A 528 37.06 -3.24 18.85
N ARG A 529 36.82 -2.29 17.94
CA ARG A 529 37.33 -2.38 16.55
C ARG A 529 38.84 -2.53 16.50
N SER A 530 39.55 -1.77 17.34
CA SER A 530 41.01 -1.78 17.42
C SER A 530 41.54 -3.08 18.04
N MET A 531 40.89 -3.56 19.10
CA MET A 531 41.21 -4.85 19.74
C MET A 531 40.95 -6.03 18.81
N THR A 532 39.76 -6.10 18.19
CA THR A 532 39.43 -7.13 17.22
C THR A 532 40.41 -7.11 16.06
N ARG A 533 40.77 -5.92 15.54
CA ARG A 533 41.78 -5.78 14.49
C ARG A 533 43.12 -6.38 14.93
N ALA A 534 43.59 -6.06 16.13
CA ALA A 534 44.84 -6.62 16.67
C ALA A 534 44.79 -8.15 16.81
N VAL A 535 43.64 -8.72 17.17
CA VAL A 535 43.44 -10.18 17.31
C VAL A 535 43.40 -10.88 15.95
N ILE A 536 42.70 -10.32 14.96
CA ILE A 536 42.52 -10.98 13.66
C ILE A 536 43.66 -10.69 12.67
N GLN A 537 44.47 -9.65 12.90
CA GLN A 537 45.56 -9.26 11.99
C GLN A 537 46.58 -10.38 11.75
N PRO A 538 47.08 -11.10 12.77
CA PRO A 538 48.00 -12.22 12.56
C PRO A 538 47.37 -13.33 11.71
N VAL A 539 46.06 -13.59 11.90
CA VAL A 539 45.32 -14.58 11.11
C VAL A 539 45.17 -14.12 9.67
N ALA A 540 44.88 -12.84 9.43
CA ALA A 540 44.80 -12.27 8.09
C ALA A 540 46.16 -12.32 7.36
N ASP A 541 47.26 -12.09 8.07
CA ASP A 541 48.61 -12.14 7.49
C ASP A 541 49.04 -13.58 7.17
N VAL A 542 48.75 -14.54 8.05
CA VAL A 542 48.94 -15.98 7.78
C VAL A 542 48.04 -16.43 6.62
N SER A 543 46.79 -15.95 6.58
CA SER A 543 45.86 -16.25 5.48
C SER A 543 46.41 -15.79 4.14
N ARG A 544 46.96 -14.57 4.07
CA ARG A 544 47.63 -14.04 2.87
C ARG A 544 48.79 -14.92 2.43
N LEU A 545 49.57 -15.47 3.36
CA LEU A 545 50.68 -16.37 3.05
C LEU A 545 50.19 -17.74 2.58
N ALA A 546 49.14 -18.27 3.20
CA ALA A 546 48.57 -19.58 2.89
C ALA A 546 47.83 -19.61 1.54
N THR A 547 47.26 -18.48 1.10
CA THR A 547 46.47 -18.39 -0.15
C THR A 547 47.27 -17.80 -1.32
N ARG A 548 48.53 -17.39 -1.10
CA ARG A 548 49.44 -16.87 -2.15
C ARG A 548 49.81 -17.89 -3.22
N SER A 549 49.72 -19.19 -2.92
CA SER A 549 49.98 -20.30 -3.86
C SER A 549 48.73 -20.78 -4.61
N ALA A 550 47.57 -20.16 -4.38
CA ALA A 550 46.28 -20.57 -4.95
C ALA A 550 45.59 -19.49 -5.79
N SER A 551 46.32 -18.43 -6.18
CA SER A 551 45.88 -17.50 -7.24
C SER A 551 46.60 -17.85 -8.55
N PRO A 552 45.92 -17.91 -9.71
CA PRO A 552 46.61 -17.74 -10.99
C PRO A 552 47.29 -16.38 -11.09
#